data_AF-A0A645CUK8-F1
#
_entry.id   AF-A0A645CUK8-F1
#
_cell.length_a   1.000
_cell.length_b   1.000
_cell.length_c   1.000
_cell.angle_alpha   90.00
_cell.angle_beta   90.00
_cell.angle_gamma   90.00
#
_symmetry.space_group_name_H-M   'P 1'
#
loop_
_entity.id
_entity.type
_entity.pdbx_description
1 polymer ?
#
loop_
_entity_poly.entity_id
_entity_poly.type
_entity_poly.pdbx_seq_one_letter_code
_entity_poly.pdbx_strand_id
1 'polypeptide(L)'
;MKNIIKRLCSTIWPFALLFLILYLSMMSATILIGFPGPSYAIKVAKKYTPIVTVDNTEFKEISTRTFPFNKNGEFMNPMFYVIKGKDKNNNEVIVYISHKDAKIYYIDYE
;
A
#
# COMPACT_ATOMS: atom_id res chain seq x y z
N MET A 1 31.36 38.40 -26.47
CA MET A 1 30.12 37.90 -25.80
C MET A 1 29.71 36.48 -26.19
N LYS A 2 29.72 36.07 -27.48
CA LYS A 2 29.29 34.72 -27.91
C LYS A 2 30.05 33.54 -27.28
N ASN A 3 31.34 33.68 -26.99
CA ASN A 3 32.16 32.60 -26.39
C ASN A 3 31.90 32.36 -24.89
N ILE A 4 31.47 33.39 -24.15
CA ILE A 4 31.16 33.29 -22.72
C ILE A 4 29.82 32.56 -22.54
N ILE A 5 28.83 32.89 -23.36
CA ILE A 5 27.50 32.23 -23.35
C ILE A 5 27.63 30.75 -23.71
N LYS A 6 28.44 30.40 -24.73
CA LYS A 6 28.72 28.99 -25.06
C LYS A 6 29.40 28.23 -23.92
N ARG A 7 30.34 28.85 -23.21
CA ARG A 7 31.00 28.23 -22.04
C ARG A 7 30.04 28.05 -20.87
N LEU A 8 29.19 29.03 -20.57
CA LEU A 8 28.15 28.90 -19.54
C LEU A 8 27.13 27.81 -19.88
N CYS A 9 26.69 27.72 -21.14
CA CYS A 9 25.74 26.72 -21.57
C CYS A 9 26.35 25.30 -21.50
N SER A 10 27.63 25.15 -21.85
CA SER A 10 28.38 23.89 -21.74
C SER A 10 28.59 23.42 -20.30
N THR A 11 28.69 24.31 -19.33
CA THR A 11 28.84 23.94 -17.92
C THR A 11 27.51 23.72 -17.21
N ILE A 12 26.44 24.44 -17.59
CA ILE A 12 25.11 24.30 -16.96
C ILE A 12 24.36 23.06 -17.45
N TRP A 13 24.51 22.69 -18.73
CA TRP A 13 23.84 21.53 -19.33
C TRP A 13 24.07 20.19 -18.61
N PRO A 14 25.30 19.81 -18.21
CA PRO A 14 25.52 18.56 -17.48
C PRO A 14 24.85 18.56 -16.10
N PHE A 15 24.77 19.71 -15.40
CA PHE A 15 24.06 19.79 -14.12
C PHE A 15 22.55 19.68 -14.29
N ALA A 16 21.98 20.27 -15.34
CA ALA A 16 20.57 20.13 -15.66
C ALA A 16 20.21 18.67 -16.00
N LEU A 17 21.07 17.99 -16.77
CA LEU A 17 20.90 16.56 -17.07
C LEU A 17 21.00 15.70 -15.80
N LEU A 18 21.94 16.01 -14.91
CA LEU A 18 22.11 15.30 -13.64
C LEU A 18 20.89 15.49 -12.72
N PHE A 19 20.35 16.70 -12.65
CA PHE A 19 19.09 16.99 -11.93
C PHE A 19 17.89 16.26 -12.53
N LEU A 20 17.79 16.17 -13.86
CA LEU A 20 16.71 15.45 -14.54
C LEU A 20 16.77 13.95 -14.25
N ILE A 21 17.96 13.35 -14.26
CA ILE A 21 18.17 11.93 -13.92
C ILE A 21 17.82 11.68 -12.44
N LEU A 22 18.23 12.58 -11.55
CA LEU A 22 17.88 12.49 -10.12
C LEU A 22 16.36 12.60 -9.90
N TYR A 23 15.70 13.50 -10.63
CA TYR A 23 14.25 13.67 -10.54
C TYR A 23 13.49 12.44 -11.05
N LEU A 24 13.93 11.85 -12.17
CA LEU A 24 13.34 10.62 -12.72
C LEU A 24 13.50 9.43 -11.77
N SER A 25 14.66 9.30 -11.11
CA SER A 25 14.88 8.22 -10.14
C SER A 25 13.98 8.39 -8.91
N MET A 26 13.75 9.62 -8.43
CA MET A 26 12.79 9.87 -7.35
C MET A 26 11.34 9.56 -7.76
N MET A 27 10.92 9.83 -9.00
CA MET A 27 9.58 9.45 -9.47
C MET A 27 9.39 7.92 -9.51
N SER A 28 10.40 7.15 -9.92
CA SER A 28 10.30 5.68 -9.90
C SER A 28 10.12 5.10 -8.50
N ALA A 29 10.72 5.74 -7.48
CA ALA A 29 10.55 5.35 -6.09
C ALA A 29 9.11 5.61 -5.60
N THR A 30 8.46 6.69 -6.06
CA THR A 30 7.07 6.97 -5.70
C THR A 30 6.05 6.01 -6.33
N ILE A 31 6.35 5.43 -7.50
CA ILE A 31 5.48 4.43 -8.15
C ILE A 31 5.52 3.09 -7.41
N LEU A 32 6.61 2.80 -6.69
CA LEU A 32 6.72 1.60 -5.85
C LEU A 32 5.87 1.67 -4.56
N ILE A 33 5.30 2.84 -4.22
CA ILE A 33 4.48 3.08 -3.01
C ILE A 33 2.98 2.82 -3.30
N GLY A 34 2.62 2.40 -4.53
CA GLY A 34 1.23 2.18 -4.92
C GLY A 34 0.52 1.04 -4.18
N PHE A 35 1.24 0.21 -3.43
CA PHE A 35 0.64 -0.86 -2.64
C PHE A 35 0.60 -0.49 -1.14
N PRO A 36 -0.60 -0.49 -0.52
CA PRO A 36 -0.74 -0.19 0.89
C PRO A 36 -0.02 -1.27 1.70
N GLY A 37 1.11 -0.93 2.30
CA GLY A 37 1.86 -1.86 3.14
C GLY A 37 1.07 -2.27 4.41
N PRO A 38 1.56 -3.27 5.17
CA PRO A 38 0.88 -3.80 6.35
C PRO A 38 0.59 -2.73 7.41
N SER A 39 1.48 -1.75 7.58
CA SER A 39 1.28 -0.61 8.49
C SER A 39 0.08 0.26 8.10
N TYR A 40 -0.23 0.38 6.81
CA TYR A 40 -1.42 1.09 6.34
C TYR A 40 -2.69 0.28 6.63
N ALA A 41 -2.66 -1.03 6.36
CA ALA A 41 -3.76 -1.92 6.69
C ALA A 41 -4.11 -1.88 8.20
N ILE A 42 -3.12 -1.92 9.08
CA ILE A 42 -3.33 -1.80 10.54
C ILE A 42 -4.00 -0.46 10.91
N LYS A 43 -3.58 0.65 10.28
CA LYS A 43 -4.21 1.96 10.51
C LYS A 43 -5.68 1.96 10.08
N VAL A 44 -5.99 1.36 8.93
CA VAL A 44 -7.37 1.22 8.44
C VAL A 44 -8.18 0.36 9.42
N ALA A 45 -7.65 -0.79 9.86
CA ALA A 45 -8.32 -1.65 10.83
C ALA A 45 -8.67 -0.88 12.11
N LYS A 46 -7.70 -0.21 12.74
CA LYS A 46 -7.94 0.56 13.96
C LYS A 46 -8.89 1.74 13.78
N LYS A 47 -8.96 2.33 12.58
CA LYS A 47 -9.81 3.50 12.31
C LYS A 47 -11.29 3.12 12.16
N TYR A 48 -11.56 1.94 11.60
CA TYR A 48 -12.90 1.56 11.16
C TYR A 48 -13.46 0.32 11.87
N THR A 49 -12.69 -0.31 12.77
CA THR A 49 -13.11 -1.48 13.56
C THR A 49 -12.79 -1.25 15.05
N PRO A 50 -13.42 -2.00 15.98
CA PRO A 50 -13.18 -1.82 17.41
C PRO A 50 -11.85 -2.42 17.90
N ILE A 51 -10.98 -2.90 17.01
CA ILE A 51 -9.69 -3.52 17.36
C ILE A 51 -8.78 -2.51 18.07
N VAL A 52 -8.26 -2.89 19.24
CA VAL A 52 -7.40 -2.06 20.09
C VAL A 52 -5.98 -2.57 20.02
N THR A 53 -5.79 -3.85 20.35
CA THR A 53 -4.53 -4.56 20.27
C THR A 53 -4.48 -5.37 18.99
N VAL A 54 -3.30 -5.43 18.37
CA VAL A 54 -3.06 -6.27 17.20
C VAL A 54 -2.04 -7.30 17.62
N ASP A 55 -2.45 -8.56 17.58
CA ASP A 55 -1.64 -9.69 18.04
C ASP A 55 -0.84 -10.27 16.86
N ASN A 56 -1.47 -10.35 15.69
CA ASN A 56 -0.83 -10.87 14.49
C ASN A 56 -1.36 -10.16 13.23
N THR A 57 -0.52 -10.05 12.21
CA THR A 57 -0.91 -9.56 10.88
C THR A 57 -0.29 -10.47 9.84
N GLU A 58 -1.14 -11.14 9.08
CA GLU A 58 -0.72 -12.11 8.07
C GLU A 58 -1.12 -11.61 6.69
N PHE A 59 -0.25 -11.86 5.71
CA PHE A 59 -0.56 -11.64 4.31
C PHE A 59 -0.96 -12.97 3.69
N LYS A 60 -2.23 -13.10 3.31
CA LYS A 60 -2.79 -14.36 2.82
C LYS A 60 -3.58 -14.15 1.54
N GLU A 61 -3.37 -15.05 0.60
CA GLU A 61 -4.26 -15.24 -0.53
C GLU A 61 -5.48 -16.03 -0.04
N ILE A 62 -6.66 -15.46 -0.21
CA ILE A 62 -7.89 -16.08 0.24
C ILE A 62 -8.62 -16.62 -0.98
N SER A 63 -8.87 -17.93 -0.99
CA SER A 63 -9.63 -18.54 -2.08
C SER A 63 -11.06 -17.99 -2.09
N THR A 64 -11.56 -17.69 -3.28
CA THR A 64 -12.96 -17.31 -3.53
C THR A 64 -13.97 -18.42 -3.17
N ARG A 65 -13.51 -19.63 -2.84
CA ARG A 65 -14.35 -20.70 -2.28
C ARG A 65 -14.66 -20.49 -0.79
N THR A 66 -13.73 -19.91 -0.04
CA THR A 66 -13.88 -19.64 1.41
C THR A 66 -14.72 -18.40 1.65
N PHE A 67 -14.68 -17.46 0.71
CA PHE A 67 -15.56 -16.30 0.74
C PHE A 67 -16.17 -16.06 -0.64
N PRO A 68 -17.51 -16.01 -0.76
CA PRO A 68 -18.17 -15.83 -2.05
C PRO A 68 -17.92 -14.41 -2.57
N PHE A 69 -16.91 -14.22 -3.42
CA PHE A 69 -16.56 -12.89 -3.96
C PHE A 69 -16.60 -12.82 -5.48
N ASN A 70 -17.73 -12.34 -6.01
CA ASN A 70 -17.93 -11.12 -6.83
C ASN A 70 -19.17 -11.30 -7.72
N LYS A 71 -20.04 -10.28 -7.75
CA LYS A 71 -21.18 -10.10 -8.67
C LYS A 71 -20.80 -10.13 -10.16
N ASN A 72 -19.50 -10.08 -10.49
CA ASN A 72 -18.98 -9.96 -11.86
C ASN A 72 -18.23 -11.21 -12.38
N GLY A 73 -18.15 -12.31 -11.61
CA GLY A 73 -17.62 -13.59 -12.11
C GLY A 73 -16.10 -13.65 -12.40
N GLU A 74 -15.33 -12.63 -12.04
CA GLU A 74 -13.87 -12.66 -12.19
C GLU A 74 -13.22 -13.45 -11.05
N PHE A 75 -12.71 -14.65 -11.37
CA PHE A 75 -11.88 -15.48 -10.49
C PHE A 75 -10.47 -14.87 -10.37
N MET A 76 -10.29 -13.96 -9.42
CA MET A 76 -8.96 -13.64 -8.91
C MET A 76 -8.94 -13.98 -7.44
N ASN A 77 -8.05 -14.87 -7.02
CA ASN A 77 -7.76 -15.11 -5.62
C ASN A 77 -7.21 -13.80 -5.03
N PRO A 78 -7.99 -13.04 -4.24
CA PRO A 78 -7.55 -11.74 -3.82
C PRO A 78 -6.57 -11.90 -2.65
N MET A 79 -5.52 -11.08 -2.65
CA MET A 79 -4.60 -10.99 -1.51
C MET A 79 -5.18 -10.07 -0.44
N PHE A 80 -5.10 -10.50 0.81
CA PHE A 80 -5.59 -9.78 1.98
C PHE A 80 -4.52 -9.66 3.05
N TYR A 81 -4.58 -8.56 3.79
CA TYR A 81 -4.04 -8.47 5.14
C TYR A 81 -5.09 -8.96 6.13
N VAL A 82 -4.78 -10.04 6.82
CA VAL A 82 -5.59 -10.60 7.90
C VAL A 82 -5.01 -10.12 9.21
N ILE A 83 -5.73 -9.24 9.89
CA ILE A 83 -5.30 -8.61 11.14
C ILE A 83 -6.08 -9.26 12.26
N LYS A 84 -5.38 -9.99 13.13
CA LYS A 84 -5.95 -10.60 14.33
C LYS A 84 -5.60 -9.75 15.54
N GLY A 85 -6.56 -9.56 16.43
CA GLY A 85 -6.34 -8.88 17.68
C GLY A 85 -7.59 -8.85 18.53
N LYS A 86 -7.67 -7.89 19.43
CA LYS A 86 -8.75 -7.84 20.42
C LYS A 86 -9.44 -6.49 20.48
N ASP A 87 -10.73 -6.52 20.77
CA ASP A 87 -11.51 -5.32 21.06
C ASP A 87 -11.28 -4.82 22.50
N LYS A 88 -11.98 -3.74 22.88
CA LYS A 88 -11.93 -3.18 24.24
C LYS A 88 -12.44 -4.14 25.33
N ASN A 89 -13.25 -5.11 24.94
CA ASN A 89 -13.85 -6.11 25.83
C ASN A 89 -13.02 -7.40 25.87
N ASN A 90 -11.84 -7.41 25.24
CA ASN A 90 -10.95 -8.56 25.13
C ASN A 90 -11.54 -9.72 24.29
N ASN A 91 -12.54 -9.44 23.45
CA ASN A 91 -13.06 -10.39 22.46
C ASN A 91 -12.12 -10.44 21.25
N GLU A 92 -12.04 -11.60 20.60
CA GLU A 92 -11.19 -11.77 19.43
C GLU A 92 -11.85 -11.17 18.20
N VAL A 93 -11.07 -10.38 17.45
CA VAL A 93 -11.51 -9.71 16.23
C VAL A 93 -10.52 -10.00 15.12
N ILE A 94 -11.03 -10.48 13.99
CA ILE A 94 -10.25 -10.74 12.79
C ILE A 94 -10.74 -9.81 11.68
N VAL A 95 -9.86 -8.93 11.20
CA VAL A 95 -10.19 -7.94 10.17
C VAL A 95 -9.49 -8.32 8.88
N TYR A 96 -10.26 -8.47 7.80
CA TYR A 96 -9.77 -8.78 6.47
C TYR A 96 -9.74 -7.51 5.62
N ILE A 97 -8.53 -7.09 5.23
CA ILE A 97 -8.31 -5.88 4.44
C ILE A 97 -7.76 -6.24 3.08
N SER A 98 -8.41 -5.78 2.02
CA SER A 98 -7.97 -6.01 0.65
C SER A 98 -6.63 -5.32 0.39
N HIS A 99 -5.65 -6.06 -0.15
CA HIS A 99 -4.36 -5.51 -0.56
C HIS A 99 -4.49 -4.52 -1.72
N LYS A 100 -5.49 -4.70 -2.59
CA LYS A 100 -5.65 -3.91 -3.82
C LYS A 100 -6.05 -2.47 -3.55
N ASP A 101 -6.94 -2.25 -2.58
CA ASP A 101 -7.57 -0.95 -2.32
C ASP A 101 -7.61 -0.56 -0.84
N ALA A 102 -7.00 -1.35 0.04
CA ALA A 102 -6.93 -1.12 1.49
C ALA A 102 -8.28 -0.85 2.16
N LYS A 103 -9.33 -1.49 1.67
CA LYS A 103 -10.66 -1.44 2.30
C LYS A 103 -10.88 -2.66 3.18
N ILE A 104 -11.58 -2.45 4.28
CA ILE A 104 -12.08 -3.55 5.09
C ILE A 104 -13.15 -4.27 4.30
N TYR A 105 -13.01 -5.58 4.24
CA TYR A 105 -13.84 -6.42 3.42
C TYR A 105 -14.72 -7.34 4.26
N TYR A 106 -14.16 -7.86 5.35
CA TYR A 106 -14.89 -8.67 6.31
C TYR A 106 -14.31 -8.45 7.71
N ILE A 107 -15.17 -8.56 8.71
CA ILE A 107 -14.79 -8.54 10.11
C ILE A 107 -15.43 -9.77 10.73
N ASP A 108 -14.59 -10.60 11.34
CA ASP A 108 -15.03 -11.76 12.12
C ASP A 108 -14.89 -11.44 13.60
N TYR A 109 -15.86 -11.90 14.38
CA TYR A 109 -15.85 -11.82 15.84
C TYR A 109 -15.93 -13.25 16.35
N GLU A 110 -14.86 -13.70 17.01
CA GLU A 110 -14.82 -14.99 17.72
C GLU A 110 -15.24 -14.81 19.18
#